data_AF-A0A2D4PJU9-F1
#
_entry.id   AF-A0A2D4PJU9-F1
#
_cell.length_a   1.000
_cell.length_b   1.000
_cell.length_c   1.000
_cell.angle_alpha   90.00
_cell.angle_beta   90.00
_cell.angle_gamma   90.00
#
_symmetry.space_group_name_H-M   'P 1'
#
loop_
_entity.id
_entity.type
_entity.pdbx_description
1 polymer ?
#
loop_
_entity_poly.entity_id
_entity_poly.type
_entity_poly.pdbx_seq_one_letter_code
_entity_poly.pdbx_strand_id
1 'polypeptide(L)'
;MKDYFFKPPINKLSLNFLEHDLEMAYRSSYQEEVVRRVPVKTFASATFSSLLDVCLSATVFLILSIACFLKHGVAASPPPPAAVAVAVVAVLLEVVSLTVSIRMAFFLEDMMVCTKRLLEVIAGWLPRHFIGAILISLPALAVFSHFTSEFGTNLYSTMFMCSAVLITIVQYCNFCQLSSWMRSSLATLIGGILLLLLYVSWCPDSVLEDSNLGSSRNLSFVQNACNRSALEDFSRPADLIGLEVILGLFLLLVLVWFLNREFEVSYRLHYHGDVEADLHRTKIQSMRDQADWLLRNIIPYHVAEQLKVSQSYSKNHDSGGVIFASIVNFSEFYEENYEGGKECYRVLNELIGD
;
A
#
# COMPACT_ATOMS: atom_id res chain seq x y z
N MET A 1 20.85 -24.69 -0.68
CA MET A 1 20.31 -23.67 -1.60
C MET A 1 18.77 -23.69 -1.69
N LYS A 2 18.09 -24.79 -1.35
CA LYS A 2 16.61 -24.85 -1.27
C LYS A 2 16.02 -24.15 -0.03
N ASP A 3 16.83 -23.94 1.01
CA ASP A 3 16.39 -23.33 2.28
C ASP A 3 16.35 -21.79 2.27
N TYR A 4 16.68 -21.15 1.15
CA TYR A 4 16.60 -19.68 0.99
C TYR A 4 15.28 -19.20 0.38
N PHE A 5 14.47 -20.10 -0.18
CA PHE A 5 13.11 -19.76 -0.61
C PHE A 5 12.17 -19.92 0.58
N PHE A 6 12.32 -19.02 1.56
CA PHE A 6 11.35 -18.87 2.64
C PHE A 6 10.00 -18.55 2.00
N LYS A 7 9.09 -19.53 2.01
CA LYS A 7 7.67 -19.22 1.86
C LYS A 7 7.28 -18.47 3.11
N PRO A 8 6.65 -17.28 3.02
CA PRO A 8 6.29 -16.55 4.20
C PRO A 8 5.30 -17.41 5.02
N PRO A 9 5.35 -17.38 6.36
CA PRO A 9 4.45 -18.16 7.21
C PRO A 9 3.05 -17.53 7.20
N ILE A 10 2.33 -17.68 6.08
CA ILE A 10 1.01 -17.08 5.86
C ILE A 10 -0.07 -18.14 5.72
N ASN A 11 -1.28 -17.80 6.15
CA ASN A 11 -2.46 -18.62 5.89
C ASN A 11 -2.84 -18.53 4.40
N LYS A 12 -3.09 -19.67 3.74
CA LYS A 12 -3.35 -19.71 2.28
C LYS A 12 -4.59 -18.94 1.84
N LEU A 13 -5.58 -18.80 2.73
CA LEU A 13 -6.88 -18.17 2.42
C LEU A 13 -6.91 -16.69 2.83
N SER A 14 -6.63 -16.38 4.09
CA SER A 14 -6.68 -14.99 4.58
C SER A 14 -5.42 -14.19 4.26
N LEU A 15 -4.32 -14.84 3.88
CA LEU A 15 -2.99 -14.25 3.66
C LEU A 15 -2.34 -13.61 4.89
N ASN A 16 -3.01 -13.59 6.04
CA ASN A 16 -2.44 -13.15 7.31
C ASN A 16 -1.26 -14.03 7.71
N PHE A 17 -0.29 -13.46 8.42
CA PHE A 17 0.77 -14.24 9.05
C PHE A 17 0.19 -15.20 10.10
N LEU A 18 0.82 -16.36 10.23
CA LEU A 18 0.45 -17.40 11.21
C LEU A 18 0.76 -16.96 12.64
N GLU A 19 1.83 -16.20 12.81
CA GLU A 19 2.23 -15.62 14.08
C GLU A 19 1.52 -14.28 14.32
N HIS A 20 0.86 -14.17 15.48
CA HIS A 20 0.05 -13.00 15.80
C HIS A 20 0.88 -11.73 15.96
N ASP A 21 2.03 -11.82 16.62
CA ASP A 21 2.90 -10.68 16.88
C ASP A 21 3.48 -10.12 15.59
N LEU A 22 3.86 -10.99 14.65
CA LEU A 22 4.32 -10.61 13.31
C LEU A 22 3.22 -9.93 12.49
N GLU A 23 1.98 -10.43 12.55
CA GLU A 23 0.84 -9.79 11.87
C GLU A 23 0.52 -8.41 12.48
N MET A 24 0.60 -8.28 13.80
CA MET A 24 0.38 -6.99 14.47
C MET A 24 1.47 -5.98 14.11
N ALA A 25 2.74 -6.40 14.11
CA ALA A 25 3.87 -5.60 13.67
C ALA A 25 3.73 -5.21 12.18
N TYR A 26 3.29 -6.12 11.32
CA TYR A 26 3.01 -5.81 9.91
C TYR A 26 1.93 -4.74 9.76
N ARG A 27 0.86 -4.80 10.54
CA ARG A 27 -0.24 -3.83 10.50
C ARG A 27 0.16 -2.45 11.05
N SER A 28 1.04 -2.40 12.05
CA SER A 28 1.56 -1.15 12.59
C SER A 28 2.73 -0.60 11.78
N SER A 29 3.43 -1.42 10.99
CA SER A 29 4.67 -1.05 10.29
C SER A 29 4.60 0.26 9.50
N TYR A 30 3.52 0.47 8.74
CA TYR A 30 3.32 1.69 7.96
C TYR A 30 3.14 2.92 8.86
N GLN A 31 2.35 2.79 9.94
CA GLN A 31 2.17 3.86 10.91
C GLN A 31 3.47 4.14 11.66
N GLU A 32 4.22 3.09 12.02
CA GLU A 32 5.54 3.21 12.62
C GLU A 32 6.54 3.89 11.70
N GLU A 33 6.55 3.61 10.40
CA GLU A 33 7.43 4.29 9.44
C GLU A 33 7.19 5.81 9.42
N VAL A 34 5.93 6.22 9.55
CA VAL A 34 5.49 7.62 9.62
C VAL A 34 5.85 8.27 10.96
N VAL A 35 5.83 7.50 12.06
CA VAL A 35 6.13 8.00 13.40
C VAL A 35 7.64 8.04 13.67
N ARG A 36 8.34 6.94 13.37
CA ARG A 36 9.69 6.60 13.83
C ARG A 36 10.81 7.16 12.95
N ARG A 37 10.51 7.95 11.92
CA ARG A 37 11.50 8.63 11.03
C ARG A 37 12.61 7.67 10.59
N VAL A 38 12.36 6.86 9.57
CA VAL A 38 13.43 6.04 8.99
C VAL A 38 14.50 6.98 8.40
N PRO A 39 15.77 6.88 8.80
CA PRO A 39 16.83 7.81 8.40
C PRO A 39 17.19 7.73 6.91
N VAL A 40 16.76 6.67 6.21
CA VAL A 40 17.04 6.46 4.80
C VAL A 40 15.72 6.31 4.04
N LYS A 41 15.35 7.33 3.26
CA LYS A 41 14.25 7.25 2.30
C LYS A 41 14.75 6.50 1.07
N THR A 42 14.38 5.23 0.94
CA THR A 42 14.61 4.46 -0.28
C THR A 42 13.38 4.56 -1.19
N PHE A 43 13.56 4.31 -2.49
CA PHE A 43 12.43 4.16 -3.43
C PHE A 43 11.49 2.99 -3.06
N ALA A 44 11.96 2.07 -2.20
CA ALA A 44 11.20 0.94 -1.68
C ALA A 44 10.41 1.27 -0.40
N SER A 45 10.51 2.50 0.15
CA SER A 45 9.71 2.93 1.31
C SER A 45 8.22 2.80 1.02
N ALA A 46 7.44 2.36 2.02
CA ALA A 46 6.01 2.18 1.85
C ALA A 46 5.29 3.52 1.60
N THR A 47 5.77 4.62 2.22
CA THR A 47 5.21 5.96 1.99
C THR A 47 5.44 6.46 0.57
N PHE A 48 6.59 6.15 -0.02
CA PHE A 48 6.91 6.52 -1.39
C PHE A 48 6.14 5.66 -2.41
N SER A 49 6.03 4.35 -2.16
CA SER A 49 5.18 3.47 -2.96
C SER A 49 3.71 3.93 -2.93
N SER A 50 3.19 4.34 -1.76
CA SER A 50 1.84 4.88 -1.66
C SER A 50 1.66 6.19 -2.45
N LEU A 51 2.68 7.07 -2.48
CA LEU A 51 2.66 8.26 -3.33
C LEU A 51 2.56 7.90 -4.82
N LEU A 52 3.35 6.92 -5.29
CA LEU A 52 3.29 6.46 -6.67
C LEU A 52 1.92 5.88 -7.02
N ASP A 53 1.33 5.09 -6.12
CA ASP A 53 -0.01 4.51 -6.29
C ASP A 53 -1.07 5.61 -6.44
N VAL A 54 -1.04 6.65 -5.59
CA VAL A 54 -1.97 7.79 -5.67
C VAL A 54 -1.74 8.60 -6.95
N CYS A 55 -0.48 8.87 -7.34
CA CYS A 55 -0.16 9.54 -8.61
C CYS A 55 -0.69 8.76 -9.83
N LEU A 56 -0.55 7.44 -9.83
CA LEU A 56 -1.06 6.58 -10.89
C LEU A 56 -2.60 6.59 -10.92
N SER A 57 -3.24 6.56 -9.74
CA SER A 57 -4.71 6.70 -9.65
C SER A 57 -5.21 8.02 -10.20
N ALA A 58 -4.58 9.13 -9.82
CA ALA A 58 -4.95 10.46 -10.29
C ALA A 58 -4.76 10.61 -11.81
N THR A 59 -3.69 10.06 -12.38
CA THR A 59 -3.46 10.11 -13.84
C THR A 59 -4.50 9.30 -14.61
N VAL A 60 -4.81 8.09 -14.17
CA VAL A 60 -5.88 7.26 -14.77
C VAL A 60 -7.24 7.94 -14.65
N PHE A 61 -7.57 8.50 -13.48
CA PHE A 61 -8.78 9.27 -13.25
C PHE A 61 -8.91 10.45 -14.22
N LEU A 62 -7.86 11.26 -14.39
CA LEU A 62 -7.87 12.41 -15.28
C LEU A 62 -8.08 12.00 -16.74
N ILE A 63 -7.36 10.97 -17.21
CA ILE A 63 -7.47 10.49 -18.58
C ILE A 63 -8.89 9.98 -18.86
N LEU A 64 -9.44 9.15 -17.96
CA LEU A 64 -10.79 8.60 -18.11
C LEU A 64 -11.87 9.69 -18.05
N SER A 65 -11.74 10.65 -17.13
CA SER A 65 -12.68 11.77 -17.02
C SER A 65 -12.65 12.64 -18.28
N ILE A 66 -11.47 13.01 -18.76
CA ILE A 66 -11.30 13.79 -20.00
C ILE A 66 -11.93 13.02 -21.18
N ALA A 67 -11.67 11.72 -21.31
CA ALA A 67 -12.25 10.90 -22.37
C ALA A 67 -13.79 10.89 -22.31
N CYS A 68 -14.37 10.77 -21.12
CA CYS A 68 -15.83 10.78 -20.94
C CYS A 68 -16.46 12.14 -21.28
N PHE A 69 -15.81 13.26 -20.96
CA PHE A 69 -16.28 14.59 -21.34
C PHE A 69 -16.10 14.88 -22.84
N LEU A 70 -14.99 14.45 -23.44
CA LEU A 70 -14.75 14.62 -24.88
C LEU A 70 -15.81 13.91 -25.72
N LYS A 71 -16.28 12.73 -25.31
CA LYS A 71 -17.40 12.02 -25.97
C LYS A 71 -18.65 12.91 -26.09
N HIS A 72 -19.03 13.59 -25.01
CA HIS A 72 -20.19 14.50 -25.00
C HIS A 72 -19.94 15.76 -25.84
N GLY A 73 -18.72 16.28 -25.82
CA GLY A 73 -18.30 17.41 -26.65
C GLY A 73 -18.41 17.12 -28.15
N VAL A 74 -17.99 15.93 -28.60
CA VAL A 74 -18.13 15.49 -29.99
C VAL A 74 -19.60 15.24 -30.37
N ALA A 75 -20.40 14.70 -29.45
CA ALA A 75 -21.82 14.48 -29.65
C ALA A 75 -22.68 15.76 -29.56
N ALA A 76 -22.08 16.92 -29.27
CA ALA A 76 -22.75 18.20 -29.03
C ALA A 76 -23.93 18.10 -28.02
N SER A 77 -23.85 17.16 -27.07
CA SER A 77 -24.85 16.93 -26.04
C SER A 77 -24.33 17.44 -24.68
N PRO A 78 -25.16 18.10 -23.86
CA PRO A 78 -24.72 18.53 -22.55
C PRO A 78 -24.48 17.30 -21.66
N PRO A 79 -23.35 17.21 -20.93
CA PRO A 79 -23.13 16.14 -19.97
C PRO A 79 -24.18 16.21 -18.85
N PRO A 80 -24.57 15.06 -18.26
CA PRO A 80 -25.54 15.06 -17.17
C PRO A 80 -24.98 15.87 -15.98
N PRO A 81 -25.82 16.66 -15.28
CA PRO A 81 -25.36 17.54 -14.20
C PRO A 81 -24.74 16.74 -13.03
N ALA A 82 -25.21 15.50 -12.83
CA ALA A 82 -24.63 14.56 -11.86
C ALA A 82 -23.17 14.21 -12.18
N ALA A 83 -22.81 14.03 -13.45
CA ALA A 83 -21.42 13.72 -13.84
C ALA A 83 -20.47 14.88 -13.55
N VAL A 84 -20.92 16.12 -13.80
CA VAL A 84 -20.11 17.31 -13.48
C VAL A 84 -19.90 17.41 -11.97
N ALA A 85 -20.95 17.18 -11.15
CA ALA A 85 -20.83 17.20 -9.70
C ALA A 85 -19.87 16.12 -9.17
N VAL A 86 -19.99 14.88 -9.66
CA VAL A 86 -19.09 13.77 -9.28
C VAL A 86 -17.66 14.07 -9.68
N ALA A 87 -17.42 14.59 -10.89
CA ALA A 87 -16.09 14.95 -11.36
C ALA A 87 -15.44 16.03 -10.48
N VAL A 88 -16.18 17.09 -10.10
CA VAL A 88 -15.65 18.15 -9.22
C VAL A 88 -15.27 17.59 -7.85
N VAL A 89 -16.14 16.78 -7.23
CA VAL A 89 -15.86 16.18 -5.92
C VAL A 89 -14.67 15.22 -6.00
N ALA A 90 -14.60 14.39 -7.05
CA ALA A 90 -13.50 13.45 -7.24
C ALA A 90 -12.15 14.16 -7.48
N VAL A 91 -12.11 15.23 -8.27
CA VAL A 91 -10.91 16.06 -8.46
C VAL A 91 -10.44 16.64 -7.13
N LEU A 92 -11.36 17.17 -6.31
CA LEU A 92 -11.01 17.72 -5.00
C LEU A 92 -10.42 16.65 -4.07
N LEU A 93 -11.01 15.46 -4.04
CA LEU A 93 -10.50 14.33 -3.26
C LEU A 93 -9.12 13.88 -3.73
N GLU A 94 -8.87 13.81 -5.04
CA GLU A 94 -7.56 13.44 -5.59
C GLU A 94 -6.48 14.52 -5.35
N VAL A 95 -6.84 15.80 -5.40
CA VAL A 95 -5.89 16.88 -5.06
C VAL A 95 -5.53 16.82 -3.58
N VAL A 96 -6.52 16.58 -2.71
CA VAL A 96 -6.27 16.41 -1.27
C VAL A 96 -5.43 15.17 -1.00
N SER A 97 -5.72 14.04 -1.64
CA SER A 97 -4.93 12.81 -1.47
C SER A 97 -3.49 12.98 -1.93
N LEU A 98 -3.26 13.58 -3.11
CA LEU A 98 -1.92 13.86 -3.64
C LEU A 98 -1.12 14.79 -2.74
N THR A 99 -1.75 15.88 -2.28
CA THR A 99 -1.06 16.83 -1.38
C THR A 99 -0.66 16.18 -0.06
N VAL A 100 -1.53 15.35 0.52
CA VAL A 100 -1.21 14.56 1.73
C VAL A 100 -0.07 13.58 1.46
N SER A 101 -0.12 12.81 0.37
CA SER A 101 0.92 11.84 0.03
C SER A 101 2.28 12.49 -0.26
N ILE A 102 2.31 13.64 -0.95
CA ILE A 102 3.55 14.39 -1.21
C ILE A 102 4.14 14.91 0.10
N ARG A 103 3.31 15.46 0.99
CA ARG A 103 3.75 15.94 2.30
C ARG A 103 4.28 14.81 3.18
N MET A 104 3.61 13.66 3.15
CA MET A 104 4.02 12.45 3.86
C MET A 104 5.36 11.90 3.36
N ALA A 105 5.57 11.86 2.05
CA ALA A 105 6.80 11.33 1.45
C ALA A 105 8.00 12.29 1.57
N PHE A 106 7.81 13.60 1.33
CA PHE A 106 8.94 14.55 1.20
C PHE A 106 9.09 15.50 2.39
N PHE A 107 8.01 16.05 2.93
CA PHE A 107 8.03 17.21 3.84
C PHE A 107 7.49 16.91 5.25
N LEU A 108 7.66 15.69 5.75
CA LEU A 108 7.14 15.29 7.06
C LEU A 108 7.71 16.13 8.22
N GLU A 109 8.91 16.68 8.07
CA GLU A 109 9.63 17.41 9.14
C GLU A 109 9.13 18.85 9.33
N ASP A 110 8.61 19.49 8.29
CA ASP A 110 8.16 20.89 8.32
C ASP A 110 6.69 21.05 8.74
N MET A 111 6.02 19.95 9.10
CA MET A 111 4.59 19.94 9.42
C MET A 111 4.30 20.33 10.87
N MET A 112 3.19 21.03 11.09
CA MET A 112 2.69 21.33 12.42
C MET A 112 2.39 20.04 13.21
N VAL A 113 2.49 20.11 14.53
CA VAL A 113 2.24 18.96 15.42
C VAL A 113 0.82 18.41 15.24
N CYS A 114 -0.17 19.28 15.05
CA CYS A 114 -1.57 18.88 14.82
C CYS A 114 -1.72 18.10 13.51
N THR A 115 -1.11 18.56 12.42
CA THR A 115 -1.16 17.89 11.12
C THR A 115 -0.43 16.54 11.15
N LYS A 116 0.67 16.44 11.91
CA LYS A 116 1.39 15.19 12.10
C LYS A 116 0.53 14.14 12.83
N ARG A 117 -0.18 14.56 13.88
CA ARG A 117 -1.09 13.67 14.63
C ARG A 117 -2.25 13.18 13.76
N LEU A 118 -2.80 14.05 12.91
CA LEU A 118 -3.83 13.66 11.95
C LEU A 118 -3.30 12.63 10.95
N LEU A 119 -2.08 12.84 10.42
CA LEU A 119 -1.45 11.92 9.48
C LEU A 119 -1.16 10.55 10.10
N GLU A 120 -0.79 10.51 11.39
CA GLU A 120 -0.61 9.28 12.15
C GLU A 120 -1.92 8.49 12.28
N VAL A 121 -3.04 9.17 12.54
CA VAL A 121 -4.37 8.53 12.58
C VAL A 121 -4.75 7.99 11.19
N ILE A 122 -4.49 8.75 10.13
CA ILE A 122 -4.76 8.34 8.75
C ILE A 122 -3.89 7.16 8.32
N ALA A 123 -2.65 7.08 8.82
CA ALA A 123 -1.70 6.00 8.53
C ALA A 123 -2.05 4.68 9.23
N GLY A 124 -3.00 4.68 10.17
CA GLY A 124 -3.47 3.47 10.82
C GLY A 124 -4.03 2.45 9.82
N TRP A 125 -3.97 1.17 10.18
CA TRP A 125 -4.36 0.07 9.29
C TRP A 125 -5.77 0.23 8.71
N LEU A 126 -6.78 0.43 9.56
CA LEU A 126 -8.18 0.51 9.14
C LEU A 126 -8.50 1.80 8.34
N PRO A 127 -8.13 3.01 8.79
CA PRO A 127 -8.34 4.24 8.01
C PRO A 127 -7.68 4.20 6.63
N ARG A 128 -6.47 3.63 6.54
CA ARG A 128 -5.76 3.45 5.26
C ARG A 128 -6.54 2.57 4.28
N HIS A 129 -7.14 1.48 4.75
CA HIS A 129 -7.98 0.63 3.90
C HIS A 129 -9.25 1.34 3.43
N PHE A 130 -9.89 2.09 4.32
CA PHE A 130 -11.09 2.85 3.97
C PHE A 130 -10.80 3.96 2.95
N ILE A 131 -9.77 4.77 3.19
CA ILE A 131 -9.35 5.85 2.28
C ILE A 131 -8.89 5.25 0.95
N GLY A 132 -8.09 4.18 0.99
CA GLY A 132 -7.65 3.47 -0.21
C GLY A 132 -8.81 2.91 -1.05
N ALA A 133 -9.84 2.37 -0.40
CA ALA A 133 -11.06 1.91 -1.09
C ALA A 133 -11.84 3.05 -1.77
N ILE A 134 -11.87 4.24 -1.15
CA ILE A 134 -12.47 5.43 -1.76
C ILE A 134 -11.64 5.84 -2.98
N LEU A 135 -10.33 6.07 -2.82
CA LEU A 135 -9.46 6.54 -3.90
C LEU A 135 -9.47 5.60 -5.11
N ILE A 136 -9.32 4.30 -4.90
CA ILE A 136 -9.27 3.33 -5.99
C ILE A 136 -10.60 3.22 -6.76
N SER A 137 -11.73 3.61 -6.14
CA SER A 137 -13.06 3.58 -6.76
C SER A 137 -13.47 4.90 -7.43
N LEU A 138 -12.75 6.01 -7.22
CA LEU A 138 -13.05 7.31 -7.85
C LEU A 138 -13.11 7.26 -9.38
N PRO A 139 -12.16 6.62 -10.11
CA PRO A 139 -12.25 6.48 -11.56
C PRO A 139 -13.50 5.72 -12.01
N ALA A 140 -13.89 4.68 -11.28
CA ALA A 140 -15.08 3.89 -11.61
C ALA A 140 -16.35 4.72 -11.43
N LEU A 141 -16.47 5.45 -10.32
CA LEU A 141 -17.59 6.35 -10.06
C LEU A 141 -17.70 7.47 -11.11
N ALA A 142 -16.56 8.02 -11.55
CA ALA A 142 -16.53 9.02 -12.60
C ALA A 142 -17.08 8.45 -13.92
N VAL A 143 -16.62 7.28 -14.35
CA VAL A 143 -17.13 6.62 -15.57
C VAL A 143 -18.62 6.28 -15.43
N PHE A 144 -19.07 5.75 -14.28
CA PHE A 144 -20.48 5.44 -14.05
C PHE A 144 -21.39 6.67 -14.06
N SER A 145 -20.90 7.84 -13.67
CA SER A 145 -21.68 9.08 -13.68
C SER A 145 -22.08 9.53 -15.09
N HIS A 146 -21.38 9.06 -16.13
CA HIS A 146 -21.66 9.33 -17.53
C HIS A 146 -22.55 8.28 -18.21
N PHE A 147 -23.10 7.31 -17.45
CA PHE A 147 -24.11 6.41 -18.01
C PHE A 147 -25.41 7.16 -18.28
N THR A 148 -25.84 7.12 -19.54
CA THR A 148 -27.09 7.70 -20.02
C THR A 148 -27.91 6.64 -20.75
N SER A 149 -29.18 6.94 -21.04
CA SER A 149 -30.07 6.05 -21.82
C SER A 149 -29.50 5.67 -23.20
N GLU A 150 -28.54 6.43 -23.72
CA GLU A 150 -27.87 6.18 -25.00
C GLU A 150 -26.94 4.95 -24.96
N PHE A 151 -26.59 4.46 -23.77
CA PHE A 151 -25.80 3.25 -23.57
C PHE A 151 -26.49 2.00 -24.13
N GLY A 152 -27.83 1.95 -24.10
CA GLY A 152 -28.62 0.81 -24.61
C GLY A 152 -29.00 0.92 -26.09
N THR A 153 -28.83 2.10 -26.71
CA THR A 153 -29.28 2.37 -28.09
C THR A 153 -28.15 2.37 -29.11
N ASN A 154 -26.95 2.84 -28.74
CA ASN A 154 -25.83 3.02 -29.68
C ASN A 154 -24.66 2.07 -29.37
N LEU A 155 -24.36 1.15 -30.30
CA LEU A 155 -23.28 0.15 -30.17
C LEU A 155 -21.91 0.77 -29.81
N TYR A 156 -21.52 1.84 -30.51
CA TYR A 156 -20.24 2.53 -30.26
C TYR A 156 -20.17 3.16 -28.86
N SER A 157 -21.30 3.66 -28.37
CA SER A 157 -21.42 4.24 -27.02
C SER A 157 -21.27 3.15 -25.96
N THR A 158 -21.93 1.99 -26.17
CA THR A 158 -21.80 0.80 -25.31
C THR A 158 -20.35 0.32 -25.26
N MET A 159 -19.70 0.15 -26.41
CA MET A 159 -18.31 -0.33 -26.49
C MET A 159 -17.33 0.61 -25.76
N PHE A 160 -17.48 1.93 -25.93
CA PHE A 160 -16.65 2.91 -25.25
C PHE A 160 -16.83 2.87 -23.72
N MET A 161 -18.06 2.78 -23.24
CA MET A 161 -18.31 2.71 -21.78
C MET A 161 -17.83 1.38 -21.19
N CYS A 162 -18.04 0.26 -21.89
CA CYS A 162 -17.52 -1.04 -21.46
C CYS A 162 -15.98 -1.02 -21.39
N SER A 163 -15.29 -0.49 -22.40
CA SER A 163 -13.83 -0.42 -22.38
C SER A 163 -13.31 0.52 -21.28
N ALA A 164 -13.97 1.66 -21.05
CA ALA A 164 -13.64 2.56 -19.94
C ALA A 164 -13.78 1.86 -18.58
N VAL A 165 -14.88 1.12 -18.36
CA VAL A 165 -15.07 0.35 -17.11
C VAL A 165 -14.05 -0.78 -16.98
N LEU A 166 -13.69 -1.48 -18.05
CA LEU A 166 -12.63 -2.51 -17.99
C LEU A 166 -11.27 -1.90 -17.57
N ILE A 167 -10.93 -0.69 -18.03
CA ILE A 167 -9.74 0.03 -17.55
C ILE A 167 -9.84 0.34 -16.05
N THR A 168 -11.02 0.74 -15.56
CA THR A 168 -11.22 0.96 -14.11
C THR A 168 -11.09 -0.34 -13.31
N ILE A 169 -11.45 -1.49 -13.88
CA ILE A 169 -11.27 -2.80 -13.24
C ILE A 169 -9.78 -3.15 -13.14
N VAL A 170 -9.00 -2.89 -14.18
CA VAL A 170 -7.52 -3.03 -14.12
C VAL A 170 -6.93 -2.11 -13.06
N GLN A 171 -7.48 -0.91 -12.87
CA GLN A 171 -7.01 0.03 -11.85
C GLN A 171 -7.14 -0.51 -10.41
N TYR A 172 -8.02 -1.49 -10.14
CA TYR A 172 -8.06 -2.18 -8.84
C TYR A 172 -6.80 -3.03 -8.55
N CYS A 173 -5.93 -3.24 -9.56
CA CYS A 173 -4.59 -3.80 -9.38
C CYS A 173 -3.58 -2.80 -8.78
N ASN A 174 -3.94 -1.53 -8.66
CA ASN A 174 -3.16 -0.51 -7.95
C ASN A 174 -3.32 -0.64 -6.42
N PHE A 175 -2.46 0.02 -5.64
CA PHE A 175 -2.43 -0.03 -4.16
C PHE A 175 -2.12 -1.42 -3.60
N CYS A 176 -0.92 -1.93 -3.94
CA CYS A 176 -0.43 -3.26 -3.52
C CYS A 176 -0.33 -3.46 -2.01
N GLN A 177 -0.28 -2.38 -1.23
CA GLN A 177 -0.18 -2.42 0.23
C GLN A 177 -1.52 -2.71 0.93
N LEU A 178 -2.64 -2.62 0.21
CA LEU A 178 -3.98 -2.88 0.73
C LEU A 178 -4.35 -4.35 0.55
N SER A 179 -5.28 -4.83 1.40
CA SER A 179 -5.77 -6.21 1.32
C SER A 179 -6.31 -6.56 -0.08
N SER A 180 -5.83 -7.69 -0.61
CA SER A 180 -6.26 -8.27 -1.89
C SER A 180 -7.75 -8.62 -1.89
N TRP A 181 -8.30 -9.11 -0.78
CA TRP A 181 -9.73 -9.42 -0.64
C TRP A 181 -10.60 -8.19 -0.85
N MET A 182 -10.22 -7.05 -0.26
CA MET A 182 -10.94 -5.79 -0.44
C MET A 182 -10.92 -5.33 -1.89
N ARG A 183 -9.74 -5.33 -2.52
CA ARG A 183 -9.57 -4.86 -3.89
C ARG A 183 -10.27 -5.76 -4.91
N SER A 184 -10.13 -7.07 -4.76
CA SER A 184 -10.77 -8.05 -5.63
C SER A 184 -12.29 -8.07 -5.47
N SER A 185 -12.82 -7.91 -4.25
CA SER A 185 -14.27 -7.80 -4.03
C SER A 185 -14.86 -6.52 -4.63
N LEU A 186 -14.19 -5.37 -4.46
CA LEU A 186 -14.61 -4.12 -5.11
C LEU A 186 -14.55 -4.22 -6.64
N ALA A 187 -13.49 -4.81 -7.21
CA ALA A 187 -13.40 -5.04 -8.65
C ALA A 187 -14.55 -5.92 -9.17
N THR A 188 -14.91 -7.00 -8.44
CA THR A 188 -16.07 -7.84 -8.79
C THR A 188 -17.40 -7.11 -8.64
N LEU A 189 -17.53 -6.21 -7.67
CA LEU A 189 -18.73 -5.39 -7.50
C LEU A 189 -18.92 -4.46 -8.70
N ILE A 190 -17.85 -3.77 -9.13
CA ILE A 190 -17.87 -2.88 -10.31
C ILE A 190 -18.16 -3.66 -11.59
N GLY A 191 -17.53 -4.82 -11.78
CA GLY A 191 -17.82 -5.72 -12.90
C GLY A 191 -19.27 -6.22 -12.89
N GLY A 192 -19.79 -6.58 -11.71
CA GLY A 192 -21.18 -7.00 -11.53
C GLY A 192 -22.17 -5.88 -11.85
N ILE A 193 -21.88 -4.65 -11.43
CA ILE A 193 -22.67 -3.46 -11.79
C ILE A 193 -22.68 -3.27 -13.31
N LEU A 194 -21.54 -3.38 -13.99
CA LEU A 194 -21.49 -3.30 -15.46
C LEU A 194 -22.38 -4.35 -16.13
N LEU A 195 -22.33 -5.61 -15.68
CA LEU A 195 -23.18 -6.68 -16.21
C LEU A 195 -24.66 -6.40 -15.94
N LEU A 196 -25.00 -5.96 -14.73
CA LEU A 196 -26.37 -5.59 -14.39
C LEU A 196 -26.88 -4.47 -15.32
N LEU A 197 -26.07 -3.44 -15.56
CA LEU A 197 -26.40 -2.33 -16.46
C LEU A 197 -26.55 -2.77 -17.92
N LEU A 198 -25.82 -3.80 -18.36
CA LEU A 198 -25.90 -4.32 -19.71
C LEU A 198 -27.18 -5.13 -19.95
N TYR A 199 -27.67 -5.85 -18.95
CA TYR A 199 -28.83 -6.74 -19.05
C TYR A 199 -30.15 -6.13 -18.57
N VAL A 200 -30.12 -5.19 -17.63
CA VAL A 200 -31.32 -4.47 -17.19
C VAL A 200 -31.69 -3.43 -18.25
N SER A 201 -32.93 -3.50 -18.74
CA SER A 201 -33.45 -2.51 -19.68
C SER A 201 -33.77 -1.21 -18.94
N TRP A 202 -33.15 -0.09 -19.34
CA TRP A 202 -33.34 1.24 -18.73
C TRP A 202 -34.58 1.99 -19.25
N CYS A 203 -35.49 1.28 -19.92
CA CYS A 203 -36.81 1.80 -20.25
C CYS A 203 -37.82 1.15 -19.29
N PRO A 204 -38.53 1.92 -18.45
CA PRO A 204 -39.76 1.41 -17.88
C PRO A 204 -40.74 1.22 -19.05
N ASP A 205 -41.12 -0.02 -19.32
CA ASP A 205 -42.27 -0.31 -20.16
C ASP A 205 -43.47 0.36 -19.49
N SER A 206 -43.91 1.50 -20.01
CA SER A 206 -45.24 2.01 -19.68
C SER A 206 -46.24 1.06 -20.34
N VAL A 207 -46.63 0.02 -19.61
CA VAL A 207 -47.75 -0.86 -19.96
C VAL A 207 -48.98 0.03 -20.04
N LEU A 208 -49.45 0.24 -21.26
CA LEU A 208 -50.63 1.03 -21.59
C LEU A 208 -51.83 0.10 -21.42
N GLU A 209 -52.50 0.17 -20.27
CA GLU A 209 -53.87 -0.35 -20.13
C GLU A 209 -54.83 0.62 -20.85
N ASP A 210 -55.61 0.05 -21.75
CA ASP A 210 -56.70 0.67 -22.49
C ASP A 210 -57.64 1.47 -21.58
N SER A 211 -57.95 2.72 -21.95
CA SER A 211 -59.32 3.23 -21.89
C SER A 211 -59.50 4.58 -22.61
N ASN A 212 -60.22 4.49 -23.73
CA ASN A 212 -61.18 5.47 -24.26
C ASN A 212 -60.71 6.89 -24.60
N LEU A 213 -60.60 7.10 -25.90
CA LEU A 213 -60.56 8.39 -26.60
C LEU A 213 -61.80 9.25 -26.28
N GLY A 214 -61.58 10.38 -25.61
CA GLY A 214 -62.61 11.39 -25.39
C GLY A 214 -62.04 12.73 -24.94
N SER A 215 -61.86 13.63 -25.90
CA SER A 215 -61.79 15.10 -25.75
C SER A 215 -60.41 15.74 -25.54
N SER A 216 -60.12 16.63 -26.49
CA SER A 216 -59.03 17.58 -26.59
C SER A 216 -58.67 18.29 -25.28
N ARG A 217 -57.36 18.36 -24.98
CA ARG A 217 -56.73 19.54 -24.37
C ARG A 217 -55.21 19.52 -24.57
N ASN A 218 -54.73 20.63 -25.13
CA ASN A 218 -53.31 20.98 -25.25
C ASN A 218 -52.59 20.83 -23.92
N LEU A 219 -51.52 20.05 -23.88
CA LEU A 219 -50.51 20.12 -22.83
C LEU A 219 -49.13 19.90 -23.48
N SER A 220 -48.36 20.98 -23.58
CA SER A 220 -46.94 20.95 -23.92
C SER A 220 -46.18 20.31 -22.75
N PHE A 221 -46.07 18.98 -22.76
CA PHE A 221 -45.25 18.24 -21.82
C PHE A 221 -44.01 17.72 -22.55
N VAL A 222 -42.86 18.04 -21.97
CA VAL A 222 -41.49 17.67 -22.34
C VAL A 222 -41.44 16.32 -23.05
N GLN A 223 -40.94 16.33 -24.28
CA GLN A 223 -40.72 15.14 -25.08
C GLN A 223 -39.60 14.31 -24.43
N ASN A 224 -39.98 13.32 -23.62
CA ASN A 224 -39.07 12.29 -23.15
C ASN A 224 -38.52 11.51 -24.35
N ALA A 225 -37.20 11.33 -24.38
CA ALA A 225 -36.41 10.76 -25.48
C ALA A 225 -36.72 9.28 -25.84
N CYS A 226 -37.77 8.68 -25.28
CA CYS A 226 -38.15 7.28 -25.53
C CYS A 226 -39.33 7.11 -26.50
N ASN A 227 -40.03 8.17 -26.90
CA ASN A 227 -41.13 8.08 -27.88
C ASN A 227 -40.65 8.32 -29.32
N ARG A 228 -39.71 7.49 -29.78
CA ARG A 228 -39.56 7.24 -31.23
C ARG A 228 -39.99 5.82 -31.53
N SER A 229 -41.26 5.72 -31.94
CA SER A 229 -41.80 4.71 -32.85
C SER A 229 -41.24 3.30 -32.68
N ALA A 230 -42.01 2.49 -31.96
CA ALA A 230 -42.11 1.06 -32.18
C ALA A 230 -42.34 0.77 -33.67
N LEU A 231 -41.28 0.40 -34.38
CA LEU A 231 -41.23 -0.50 -35.53
C LEU A 231 -39.80 -0.42 -36.11
N GLU A 232 -38.85 -1.17 -35.56
CA GLU A 232 -37.69 -1.70 -36.30
C GLU A 232 -36.92 -2.67 -35.39
N ASP A 233 -36.69 -3.88 -35.89
CA ASP A 233 -35.87 -4.95 -35.31
C ASP A 233 -34.40 -4.50 -35.15
N PHE A 234 -34.11 -3.64 -34.16
CA PHE A 234 -32.74 -3.39 -33.75
C PHE A 234 -32.34 -4.43 -32.71
N SER A 235 -31.56 -5.42 -33.14
CA SER A 235 -30.81 -6.31 -32.26
C SER A 235 -30.13 -5.48 -31.17
N ARG A 236 -30.44 -5.75 -29.89
CA ARG A 236 -29.90 -4.97 -28.79
C ARG A 236 -28.37 -5.07 -28.82
N PRO A 237 -27.62 -3.99 -28.50
CA PRO A 237 -26.17 -4.07 -28.43
C PRO A 237 -25.70 -5.13 -27.41
N ALA A 238 -26.51 -5.42 -26.39
CA ALA A 238 -26.31 -6.52 -25.46
C ALA A 238 -26.39 -7.91 -26.11
N ASP A 239 -27.22 -8.12 -27.12
CA ASP A 239 -27.34 -9.42 -27.81
C ASP A 239 -26.18 -9.67 -28.77
N LEU A 240 -25.57 -8.61 -29.31
CA LEU A 240 -24.44 -8.70 -30.24
C LEU A 240 -23.09 -8.81 -29.51
N ILE A 241 -22.87 -7.99 -28.47
CA ILE A 241 -21.56 -7.84 -27.81
C ILE A 241 -21.54 -8.46 -26.39
N GLY A 242 -22.70 -8.80 -25.83
CA GLY A 242 -22.82 -9.24 -24.44
C GLY A 242 -21.98 -10.46 -24.09
N LEU A 243 -21.94 -11.47 -24.95
CA LEU A 243 -21.12 -12.67 -24.73
C LEU A 243 -19.62 -12.37 -24.72
N GLU A 244 -19.15 -11.52 -25.65
CA GLU A 244 -17.74 -11.10 -25.71
C GLU A 244 -17.35 -10.31 -24.46
N VAL A 245 -18.21 -9.38 -24.02
CA VAL A 245 -17.97 -8.58 -22.80
C VAL A 245 -18.01 -9.46 -21.55
N ILE A 246 -18.93 -10.42 -21.45
CA ILE A 246 -18.97 -11.36 -20.32
C ILE A 246 -17.68 -12.17 -20.27
N LEU A 247 -17.25 -12.75 -21.41
CA LEU A 247 -16.05 -13.56 -21.46
C LEU A 247 -14.81 -12.72 -21.11
N GLY A 248 -14.69 -11.52 -21.69
CA GLY A 248 -13.60 -10.60 -21.42
C GLY A 248 -13.55 -10.17 -19.96
N LEU A 249 -14.72 -9.83 -19.38
CA LEU A 249 -14.84 -9.47 -17.98
C LEU A 249 -14.51 -10.64 -17.05
N PHE A 250 -14.98 -11.85 -17.37
CA PHE A 250 -14.68 -13.05 -16.59
C PHE A 250 -13.17 -13.31 -16.54
N LEU A 251 -12.51 -13.32 -17.70
CA LEU A 251 -11.05 -13.51 -17.79
C LEU A 251 -10.30 -12.39 -17.06
N LEU A 252 -10.75 -11.14 -17.19
CA LEU A 252 -10.17 -10.00 -16.51
C LEU A 252 -10.30 -10.12 -14.98
N LEU A 253 -11.47 -10.51 -14.47
CA LEU A 253 -11.69 -10.70 -13.04
C LEU A 253 -10.83 -11.83 -12.48
N VAL A 254 -10.68 -12.94 -13.21
CA VAL A 254 -9.76 -14.03 -12.83
C VAL A 254 -8.33 -13.51 -12.74
N LEU A 255 -7.89 -12.73 -13.73
CA LEU A 255 -6.55 -12.13 -13.75
C LEU A 255 -6.35 -11.17 -12.57
N VAL A 256 -7.30 -10.27 -12.32
CA VAL A 256 -7.24 -9.30 -11.20
C VAL A 256 -7.20 -10.02 -9.86
N TRP A 257 -8.03 -11.05 -9.66
CA TRP A 257 -7.99 -11.88 -8.44
C TRP A 257 -6.62 -12.53 -8.23
N PHE A 258 -6.04 -13.07 -9.29
CA PHE A 258 -4.72 -13.69 -9.25
C PHE A 258 -3.62 -12.67 -8.94
N LEU A 259 -3.57 -11.55 -9.68
CA LEU A 259 -2.57 -10.51 -9.51
C LEU A 259 -2.64 -9.86 -8.12
N ASN A 260 -3.84 -9.50 -7.65
CA ASN A 260 -4.00 -8.90 -6.33
C ASN A 260 -3.50 -9.83 -5.22
N ARG A 261 -3.77 -11.13 -5.35
CA ARG A 261 -3.29 -12.14 -4.41
C ARG A 261 -1.77 -12.27 -4.44
N GLU A 262 -1.18 -12.40 -5.63
CA GLU A 262 0.28 -12.51 -5.79
C GLU A 262 1.01 -11.25 -5.29
N PHE A 263 0.48 -10.06 -5.55
CA PHE A 263 1.06 -8.81 -5.05
C PHE A 263 1.02 -8.74 -3.52
N GLU A 264 -0.08 -9.14 -2.86
CA GLU A 264 -0.12 -9.16 -1.39
C GLU A 264 0.86 -10.20 -0.81
N VAL A 265 0.95 -11.38 -1.41
CA VAL A 265 1.91 -12.42 -0.99
C VAL A 265 3.35 -11.92 -1.14
N SER A 266 3.66 -11.27 -2.27
CA SER A 266 4.99 -10.69 -2.54
C SER A 266 5.32 -9.58 -1.54
N TYR A 267 4.38 -8.69 -1.24
CA TYR A 267 4.58 -7.62 -0.27
C TYR A 267 4.81 -8.15 1.16
N ARG A 268 4.04 -9.16 1.58
CA ARG A 268 4.22 -9.82 2.88
C ARG A 268 5.55 -10.56 2.97
N LEU A 269 5.97 -11.22 1.88
CA LEU A 269 7.29 -11.85 1.80
C LEU A 269 8.42 -10.81 1.92
N HIS A 270 8.28 -9.67 1.24
CA HIS A 270 9.26 -8.58 1.35
C HIS A 270 9.38 -8.06 2.78
N TYR A 271 8.25 -7.78 3.45
CA TYR A 271 8.24 -7.36 4.84
C TYR A 271 8.90 -8.39 5.77
N HIS A 272 8.57 -9.67 5.61
CA HIS A 272 9.18 -10.75 6.40
C HIS A 272 10.70 -10.80 6.22
N GLY A 273 11.16 -10.72 4.96
CA GLY A 273 12.58 -10.71 4.64
C GLY A 273 13.31 -9.51 5.26
N ASP A 274 12.68 -8.33 5.28
CA ASP A 274 13.27 -7.14 5.90
C ASP A 274 13.38 -7.28 7.42
N VAL A 275 12.35 -7.84 8.09
CA VAL A 275 12.37 -8.09 9.53
C VAL A 275 13.45 -9.12 9.91
N GLU A 276 13.54 -10.22 9.17
CA GLU A 276 14.59 -11.23 9.41
C GLU A 276 15.98 -10.67 9.17
N ALA A 277 16.17 -9.88 8.09
CA ALA A 277 17.45 -9.26 7.77
C ALA A 277 17.89 -8.28 8.87
N ASP A 278 16.98 -7.48 9.41
CA ASP A 278 17.28 -6.55 10.51
C ASP A 278 17.64 -7.29 11.82
N LEU A 279 16.94 -8.39 12.13
CA LEU A 279 17.28 -9.24 13.27
C LEU A 279 18.66 -9.87 13.11
N HIS A 280 19.01 -10.35 11.91
CA HIS A 280 20.35 -10.88 11.64
C HIS A 280 21.42 -9.79 11.72
N ARG A 281 21.11 -8.59 11.23
CA ARG A 281 22.01 -7.43 11.29
C ARG A 281 22.31 -7.03 12.73
N THR A 282 21.30 -6.89 13.58
CA THR A 282 21.47 -6.51 14.99
C THR A 282 22.26 -7.56 15.77
N LYS A 283 21.99 -8.85 15.53
CA LYS A 283 22.75 -9.96 16.13
C LYS A 283 24.21 -9.98 15.69
N ILE A 284 24.50 -9.76 14.41
CA ILE A 284 25.89 -9.70 13.91
C ILE A 284 26.62 -8.50 14.52
N GLN A 285 25.95 -7.36 14.63
CA GLN A 285 26.52 -6.16 15.24
C GLN A 285 26.88 -6.40 16.71
N SER A 286 25.99 -6.99 17.51
CA SER A 286 26.27 -7.27 18.92
C SER A 286 27.41 -8.27 19.13
N MET A 287 27.47 -9.33 18.31
CA MET A 287 28.58 -10.28 18.35
C MET A 287 29.91 -9.62 17.96
N ARG A 288 29.90 -8.73 16.97
CA ARG A 288 31.09 -7.98 16.57
C ARG A 288 31.56 -7.05 17.68
N ASP A 289 30.64 -6.31 18.30
CA ASP A 289 30.97 -5.38 19.39
C ASP A 289 31.53 -6.14 20.61
N GLN A 290 30.98 -7.32 20.92
CA GLN A 290 31.52 -8.20 21.96
C GLN A 290 32.93 -8.72 21.63
N ALA A 291 33.16 -9.14 20.39
CA ALA A 291 34.48 -9.61 19.96
C ALA A 291 35.52 -8.47 19.96
N ASP A 292 35.13 -7.29 19.49
CA ASP A 292 35.98 -6.10 19.53
C ASP A 292 36.31 -5.68 20.98
N TRP A 293 35.35 -5.79 21.90
CA TRP A 293 35.59 -5.53 23.33
C TRP A 293 36.58 -6.53 23.94
N LEU A 294 36.38 -7.84 23.70
CA LEU A 294 37.29 -8.88 24.20
C LEU A 294 38.71 -8.71 23.66
N LEU A 295 38.84 -8.35 22.38
CA LEU A 295 40.13 -8.15 21.75
C LEU A 295 40.87 -6.94 22.34
N ARG A 296 40.16 -5.82 22.57
CA ARG A 296 40.71 -4.61 23.20
C ARG A 296 41.12 -4.82 24.66
N ASN A 297 40.52 -5.78 25.37
CA ASN A 297 40.91 -6.13 26.74
C ASN A 297 42.27 -6.85 26.82
N ILE A 298 42.67 -7.58 25.77
CA ILE A 298 43.89 -8.41 25.77
C ILE A 298 45.06 -7.68 25.10
N ILE A 299 44.79 -6.98 23.98
CA ILE A 299 45.83 -6.31 23.20
C ILE A 299 45.54 -4.82 22.99
N PRO A 300 46.57 -3.94 23.02
CA PRO A 300 46.38 -2.52 22.73
C PRO A 300 45.90 -2.26 21.30
N TYR A 301 45.13 -1.18 21.11
CA TYR A 301 44.51 -0.81 19.83
C TYR A 301 45.47 -0.80 18.63
N HIS A 302 46.64 -0.18 18.78
CA HIS A 302 47.61 -0.03 17.70
C HIS A 302 48.28 -1.35 17.31
N VAL A 303 48.39 -2.30 18.25
CA VAL A 303 48.90 -3.65 17.99
C VAL A 303 47.85 -4.45 17.22
N ALA A 304 46.57 -4.34 17.63
CA ALA A 304 45.46 -4.99 16.96
C ALA A 304 45.33 -4.59 15.48
N GLU A 305 45.50 -3.31 15.14
CA GLU A 305 45.46 -2.85 13.74
C GLU A 305 46.57 -3.45 12.88
N GLN A 306 47.76 -3.64 13.44
CA GLN A 306 48.89 -4.23 12.72
C GLN A 306 48.69 -5.74 12.55
N LEU A 307 48.22 -6.42 13.60
CA LEU A 307 47.92 -7.86 13.56
C LEU A 307 46.75 -8.22 12.62
N LYS A 308 45.90 -7.26 12.25
CA LYS A 308 44.89 -7.47 11.19
C LYS A 308 45.52 -7.68 9.82
N VAL A 309 46.71 -7.13 9.57
CA VAL A 309 47.39 -7.16 8.27
C VAL A 309 48.57 -8.13 8.27
N SER A 310 49.29 -8.25 9.39
CA SER A 310 50.44 -9.14 9.55
C SER A 310 50.21 -10.18 10.67
N GLN A 311 50.77 -11.38 10.51
CA GLN A 311 50.65 -12.42 11.53
C GLN A 311 51.44 -12.12 12.82
N SER A 312 52.50 -11.32 12.72
CA SER A 312 53.36 -10.94 13.85
C SER A 312 53.51 -9.42 13.95
N TYR A 313 53.80 -8.95 15.16
CA TYR A 313 54.06 -7.55 15.46
C TYR A 313 55.34 -7.43 16.28
N SER A 314 56.25 -6.57 15.83
CA SER A 314 57.45 -6.17 16.58
C SER A 314 57.74 -4.71 16.25
N LYS A 315 57.86 -3.88 17.28
CA LYS A 315 58.13 -2.43 17.12
C LYS A 315 59.14 -1.98 18.17
N ASN A 316 60.18 -1.30 17.71
CA ASN A 316 61.14 -0.64 18.59
C ASN A 316 60.61 0.76 18.97
N HIS A 317 60.80 1.16 20.23
CA HIS A 317 60.38 2.44 20.76
C HIS A 317 61.60 3.18 21.33
N ASP A 318 61.94 4.34 20.77
CA ASP A 318 63.16 5.08 21.11
C ASP A 318 63.09 5.77 22.48
N SER A 319 61.88 6.06 22.98
CA SER A 319 61.63 6.65 24.30
C SER A 319 60.26 6.21 24.82
N GLY A 320 60.20 5.72 26.06
CA GLY A 320 58.98 5.27 26.72
C GLY A 320 59.10 5.34 28.25
N GLY A 321 57.98 5.55 28.94
CA GLY A 321 57.90 5.55 30.40
C GLY A 321 57.25 4.27 30.92
N VAL A 322 57.75 3.71 32.01
CA VAL A 322 57.18 2.54 32.70
C VAL A 322 57.10 2.85 34.19
N ILE A 323 55.96 2.54 34.80
CA ILE A 323 55.71 2.72 36.23
C ILE A 323 55.29 1.36 36.80
N PHE A 324 55.81 1.05 37.98
CA PHE A 324 55.37 -0.10 38.77
C PHE A 324 54.70 0.41 40.04
N ALA A 325 53.59 -0.23 40.41
CA ALA A 325 52.92 -0.02 41.69
C ALA A 325 52.93 -1.33 42.47
N SER A 326 53.17 -1.25 43.78
CA SER A 326 53.20 -2.41 44.67
C SER A 326 52.32 -2.14 45.89
N ILE A 327 51.44 -3.09 46.21
CA ILE A 327 50.59 -3.04 47.41
C ILE A 327 51.41 -3.58 48.57
N VAL A 328 51.67 -2.73 49.56
CA VAL A 328 52.43 -3.09 50.76
C VAL A 328 51.51 -3.84 51.75
N ASN A 329 52.06 -4.81 52.47
CA ASN A 329 51.38 -5.58 53.54
C ASN A 329 50.15 -6.41 53.12
N PHE A 330 49.92 -6.68 51.82
CA PHE A 330 48.82 -7.56 51.41
C PHE A 330 48.95 -8.98 51.97
N SER A 331 50.18 -9.46 52.18
CA SER A 331 50.45 -10.76 52.80
C SER A 331 50.03 -10.86 54.26
N GLU A 332 50.02 -9.75 55.00
CA GLU A 332 49.55 -9.68 56.39
C GLU A 332 48.03 -9.58 56.46
N PHE A 333 47.42 -8.95 55.45
CA PHE A 333 45.97 -8.84 55.30
C PHE A 333 45.32 -10.15 54.83
N TYR A 334 46.05 -11.01 54.11
CA TYR A 334 45.51 -12.27 53.59
C TYR A 334 45.29 -13.31 54.70
N GLU A 335 44.03 -13.73 54.87
CA GLU A 335 43.64 -14.82 55.76
C GLU A 335 42.83 -15.88 55.01
N GLU A 336 43.28 -17.14 55.03
CA GLU A 336 42.61 -18.25 54.33
C GLU A 336 41.55 -18.96 55.19
N ASN A 337 41.43 -18.57 56.46
CA ASN A 337 40.57 -19.22 57.45
C ASN A 337 39.06 -19.14 57.12
N TYR A 338 38.65 -18.15 56.33
CA TYR A 338 37.25 -17.92 55.95
C TYR A 338 37.06 -18.11 54.45
N GLU A 339 36.18 -19.05 54.07
CA GLU A 339 35.84 -19.38 52.67
C GLU A 339 37.04 -19.57 51.71
N GLY A 340 38.20 -19.97 52.24
CA GLY A 340 39.43 -20.12 51.46
C GLY A 340 40.03 -18.79 50.98
N GLY A 341 39.82 -17.69 51.71
CA GLY A 341 40.42 -16.39 51.43
C GLY A 341 39.77 -15.60 50.28
N LYS A 342 38.62 -16.05 49.76
CA LYS A 342 37.94 -15.41 48.61
C LYS A 342 37.57 -13.95 48.84
N GLU A 343 37.16 -13.60 50.06
CA GLU A 343 36.80 -12.23 50.39
C GLU A 343 37.99 -11.27 50.29
N CYS A 344 39.21 -11.73 50.63
CA CYS A 344 40.43 -10.94 50.45
C CYS A 344 40.69 -10.66 48.96
N TYR A 345 40.48 -11.65 48.08
CA TYR A 345 40.59 -11.45 46.63
C TYR A 345 39.47 -10.60 46.04
N ARG A 346 38.27 -10.61 46.63
CA ARG A 346 37.19 -9.70 46.24
C ARG A 346 37.57 -8.25 46.49
N VAL A 347 38.06 -7.93 47.69
CA VAL A 347 38.55 -6.58 48.04
C VAL A 347 39.74 -6.19 47.14
N LEU A 348 40.65 -7.12 46.84
CA LEU A 348 41.75 -6.85 45.91
C LEU A 348 41.24 -6.55 44.49
N ASN A 349 40.24 -7.27 44.00
CA ASN A 349 39.66 -7.03 42.68
C ASN A 349 38.90 -5.70 42.62
N GLU A 350 38.25 -5.29 43.71
CA GLU A 350 37.66 -3.95 43.83
C GLU A 350 38.75 -2.87 43.79
N LEU A 351 39.84 -3.03 44.55
CA LEU A 351 40.97 -2.09 44.56
C LEU A 351 41.68 -1.97 43.20
N ILE A 352 41.75 -3.05 42.41
CA ILE A 352 42.34 -3.04 41.05
C ILE A 352 41.34 -2.48 40.02
N GLY A 353 40.05 -2.62 40.28
CA GLY A 353 38.97 -2.12 39.41
C GLY A 353 38.72 -0.62 39.54
N ASP A 354 38.92 -0.06 40.74
CA ASP A 354 38.95 1.38 41.05
C ASP A 354 40.21 2.05 40.48
#